data_AF-A0A7C0WQS7-F1
#
_entry.id   AF-A0A7C0WQS7-F1
#
_cell.length_a   1.000
_cell.length_b   1.000
_cell.length_c   1.000
_cell.angle_alpha   90.00
_cell.angle_beta   90.00
_cell.angle_gamma   90.00
#
_symmetry.space_group_name_H-M   'P 1'
#
loop_
_entity.id
_entity.type
_entity.pdbx_description
1 polymer ?
#
loop_
_entity_poly.entity_id
_entity_poly.type
_entity_poly.pdbx_seq_one_letter_code
_entity_poly.pdbx_strand_id
1 'polypeptide(L)' 'NQPAVDKLISGLKEAYPDINAILRERHKLLRRLYKKAAGDIHRLPAIIADRIGRNDPCPCGSGKKYKKCCGR' A
#
# COMPACT_ATOMS: atom_id res chain seq x y z
N ASN A 1 3.95 -1.55 -21.02
CA ASN A 1 5.20 -1.15 -21.71
C ASN A 1 5.58 0.25 -21.23
N GLN A 2 6.85 0.49 -20.90
CA GLN A 2 7.37 1.76 -20.36
C GLN A 2 6.88 3.01 -21.12
N PRO A 3 6.85 3.04 -22.47
CA PRO A 3 6.41 4.20 -23.25
C PRO A 3 4.93 4.57 -23.07
N ALA A 4 4.07 3.61 -22.72
CA ALA A 4 2.65 3.90 -22.48
C ALA A 4 2.44 4.60 -21.14
N VAL A 5 3.25 4.23 -20.14
CA VAL A 5 3.23 4.87 -18.80
C VAL A 5 3.76 6.30 -18.90
N ASP A 6 4.83 6.51 -19.66
CA ASP A 6 5.42 7.84 -19.81
C ASP A 6 4.47 8.82 -20.51
N LYS A 7 3.75 8.37 -21.56
CA LYS A 7 2.71 9.16 -22.23
C LYS A 7 1.55 9.54 -21.30
N LEU A 8 1.14 8.61 -20.43
CA LEU A 8 0.11 8.88 -19.43
C LEU A 8 0.58 9.95 -18.44
N ILE A 9 1.83 9.84 -17.96
CA ILE A 9 2.41 10.80 -17.01
C ILE A 9 2.56 12.19 -17.66
N SER A 10 2.98 12.27 -18.93
CA SER A 10 3.09 13.55 -19.62
C SER A 10 1.73 14.23 -19.79
N GLY A 11 0.73 13.50 -20.28
CA GLY A 11 -0.63 14.04 -20.44
C GLY A 11 -1.24 14.49 -19.10
N LEU A 12 -0.94 13.79 -18.01
CA LEU A 12 -1.39 14.18 -16.68
C LEU A 12 -0.73 15.49 -16.20
N LYS A 13 0.56 15.68 -16.49
CA LYS A 13 1.27 16.93 -16.17
C LYS A 13 0.81 18.09 -17.05
N GLU A 14 0.44 17.84 -18.30
CA GLU A 14 -0.13 18.86 -19.19
C GLU A 14 -1.51 19.31 -18.73
N ALA A 15 -2.40 18.36 -18.41
CA ALA A 15 -3.73 18.65 -17.90
C ALA A 15 -3.71 19.32 -16.52
N TYR A 16 -2.70 19.01 -15.70
CA TYR A 16 -2.53 19.54 -14.35
C TYR A 16 -1.06 19.94 -14.12
N PRO A 17 -0.64 21.15 -14.52
CA PRO A 17 0.75 21.60 -14.41
C PRO A 17 1.31 21.52 -12.99
N ASP A 18 0.47 21.78 -11.99
CA ASP A 18 0.84 21.79 -10.58
C ASP A 18 0.76 20.42 -9.90
N ILE A 19 0.44 19.35 -10.63
CA ILE A 19 0.18 18.04 -10.02
C ILE A 19 1.35 17.53 -9.19
N ASN A 20 2.58 17.79 -9.64
CA ASN A 20 3.76 17.39 -8.88
C ASN A 20 3.87 18.16 -7.56
N ALA A 21 3.50 19.44 -7.53
CA ALA A 21 3.49 20.24 -6.31
C ALA A 21 2.40 19.75 -5.34
N ILE A 22 1.19 19.52 -5.86
CA ILE A 22 0.07 18.99 -5.08
C ILE A 22 0.41 17.63 -4.48
N LEU A 23 0.99 16.73 -5.26
CA LEU A 23 1.38 15.40 -4.79
C LEU A 23 2.49 15.47 -3.72
N ARG A 24 3.44 16.40 -3.85
CA ARG A 24 4.46 16.64 -2.80
C ARG A 24 3.82 17.10 -1.49
N GLU A 25 2.92 18.08 -1.54
CA GLU A 25 2.26 18.57 -0.32
C GLU A 25 1.34 17.51 0.31
N ARG A 26 0.62 16.76 -0.53
CA ARG A 26 -0.15 15.59 -0.09
C ARG A 26 0.76 14.56 0.60
N HIS A 27 1.93 14.26 0.04
CA HIS A 27 2.88 13.33 0.64
C HIS A 27 3.38 13.83 2.01
N LYS A 28 3.69 15.12 2.14
CA LYS A 28 4.08 15.72 3.43
C LYS A 28 2.95 15.63 4.46
N LEU A 29 1.69 15.89 4.06
CA LEU A 29 0.53 15.74 4.93
C LEU A 29 0.36 14.28 5.38
N LEU A 30 0.35 13.33 4.44
CA LEU A 30 0.23 11.91 4.75
C LEU A 30 1.34 11.43 5.70
N ARG A 31 2.59 11.86 5.48
CA ARG A 31 3.69 11.53 6.39
C ARG A 31 3.46 12.06 7.81
N ARG A 32 2.95 13.30 7.95
CA ARG A 32 2.60 13.88 9.26
C ARG A 32 1.45 13.11 9.93
N LEU A 33 0.40 12.81 9.19
CA LEU A 33 -0.75 12.04 9.68
C LEU A 33 -0.33 10.63 10.10
N TYR A 34 0.48 9.95 9.30
CA TYR A 34 1.02 8.64 9.63
C TYR A 34 1.90 8.71 10.87
N LYS A 35 2.80 9.69 11.02
CA LYS A 35 3.62 9.83 12.24
C LYS A 35 2.76 10.05 13.48
N LYS A 36 1.70 10.86 13.37
CA LYS A 36 0.75 11.12 14.46
C LYS A 36 0.01 9.83 14.84
N ALA A 37 -0.59 9.15 13.87
CA ALA A 37 -1.26 7.88 14.07
C ALA A 37 -0.30 6.77 14.54
N ALA A 38 0.96 6.74 14.08
CA ALA A 38 1.95 5.74 14.46
C ALA A 38 2.48 5.94 15.89
N GLY A 39 2.48 7.18 16.39
CA GLY A 39 2.63 7.46 17.82
C GLY A 39 1.52 6.81 18.66
N ASP A 40 0.33 6.66 18.09
CA ASP A 40 -0.77 5.90 18.67
C ASP A 40 -0.66 4.38 18.39
N ILE A 41 -0.01 3.95 17.29
CA ILE A 41 0.26 2.52 16.99
C ILE A 41 1.20 1.87 18.00
N HIS A 42 2.10 2.62 18.65
CA HIS A 42 2.90 2.09 19.76
C HIS A 42 2.09 1.94 21.07
N ARG A 43 0.86 2.48 21.14
CA ARG A 43 -0.11 2.29 22.24
C ARG A 43 -1.28 1.38 21.87
N LEU A 44 -1.52 1.14 20.59
CA LEU A 44 -2.44 0.10 20.16
C LEU A 44 -1.89 -1.23 20.69
N PRO A 45 -2.69 -2.04 21.40
CA PRO A 45 -2.28 -3.42 21.67
C PRO A 45 -1.88 -4.00 20.32
N ALA A 46 -0.69 -4.60 20.24
CA ALA A 46 -0.20 -5.21 19.01
C ALA A 46 -1.37 -6.00 18.44
N ILE A 47 -1.99 -5.49 17.36
CA ILE A 47 -2.99 -6.25 16.65
C ILE A 47 -2.16 -7.38 16.12
N ILE A 48 -2.26 -8.51 16.81
CA ILE A 48 -1.65 -9.76 16.40
C ILE A 48 -2.23 -9.93 15.00
N ALA A 49 -1.45 -9.62 13.97
CA ALA A 49 -1.71 -10.19 12.68
C ALA A 49 -1.62 -11.67 12.97
N ASP A 50 -2.77 -12.31 13.18
CA ASP A 50 -2.87 -13.74 13.38
C ASP A 50 -2.04 -14.32 12.25
N ARG A 51 -0.86 -14.85 12.62
CA ARG A 51 0.09 -15.33 11.63
C ARG A 51 -0.65 -16.47 10.97
N ILE A 52 -1.09 -16.25 9.74
CA ILE A 52 -1.87 -17.24 9.01
C ILE A 52 -1.16 -18.59 9.13
N GLY A 53 -1.88 -19.55 9.72
CA GLY A 53 -1.33 -20.86 9.99
C GLY A 53 -0.99 -21.53 8.67
N ARG A 54 0.12 -22.27 8.62
CA ARG A 54 0.55 -23.03 7.43
C ARG A 54 -0.57 -23.94 6.88
N ASN A 55 -1.49 -24.39 7.73
CA ASN A 55 -2.60 -25.27 7.36
C ASN A 55 -3.92 -24.53 7.04
N ASP A 56 -4.01 -23.22 7.28
CA ASP A 56 -5.24 -22.44 7.06
C ASP A 56 -5.53 -22.25 5.57
N PRO A 57 -6.78 -21.99 5.17
CA PRO A 57 -7.13 -21.62 3.80
C PRO A 57 -6.32 -20.41 3.31
N CYS A 58 -5.82 -20.47 2.08
CA CYS A 58 -4.98 -19.42 1.52
C CYS A 58 -5.81 -18.18 1.16
N PRO A 59 -5.41 -16.96 1.58
CA PRO A 59 -6.20 -15.74 1.43
C PRO A 59 -6.29 -15.25 -0.01
N CYS A 60 -5.53 -15.86 -0.95
CA CYS A 60 -5.65 -15.59 -2.38
C CYS A 60 -6.89 -16.22 -3.04
N GLY A 61 -7.74 -16.90 -2.26
CA GLY A 61 -8.99 -17.49 -2.76
C GLY A 61 -8.81 -18.79 -3.54
N SER A 62 -7.63 -19.40 -3.54
CA SER A 62 -7.36 -20.64 -4.29
C SER A 62 -8.01 -21.90 -3.72
N GLY A 63 -8.61 -21.82 -2.52
CA GLY A 63 -9.14 -22.97 -1.78
C GLY A 63 -8.07 -23.93 -1.23
N LYS A 64 -6.77 -23.69 -1.48
CA LYS A 64 -5.66 -24.50 -0.99
C LYS A 64 -5.21 -24.07 0.41
N LYS A 65 -4.57 -24.96 1.16
CA LYS A 65 -3.87 -24.59 2.42
C LYS A 65 -2.72 -23.62 2.13
N TYR A 66 -2.46 -22.66 3.01
CA TYR A 66 -1.46 -21.60 2.85
C TYR A 66 -0.08 -22.16 2.48
N LYS A 67 0.40 -23.20 3.18
CA LYS A 67 1.69 -23.88 2.88
C LYS A 67 1.80 -24.54 1.50
N LYS A 68 0.67 -24.76 0.81
CA LYS A 68 0.61 -25.35 -0.53
C LYS A 68 0.30 -24.30 -1.61
N CYS A 69 0.26 -23.02 -1.25
CA CYS A 69 -0.06 -21.92 -2.16
C CYS A 69 0.91 -20.74 -1.93
N CYS A 70 0.47 -19.64 -1.31
CA CYS A 70 1.29 -18.44 -1.12
C CYS A 70 2.35 -18.57 -0.01
N GLY A 71 2.18 -19.50 0.93
CA GLY A 71 3.10 -19.74 2.04
C GLY A 71 4.17 -20.79 1.73
N ARG A 72 4.57 -20.87 0.46
CA ARG A 72 5.62 -21.77 -0.03
C ARG A 72 6.99 -21.25 0.41
#